data_AF-A0A2T6NM04-F1
#
_entry.id   AF-A0A2T6NM04-F1
#
_cell.length_a   1.000
_cell.length_b   1.000
_cell.length_c   1.000
_cell.angle_alpha   90.00
_cell.angle_beta   90.00
_cell.angle_gamma   90.00
#
_symmetry.space_group_name_H-M   'P 1'
#
loop_
_entity.id
_entity.type
_entity.pdbx_description
1 polymer ?
#
loop_
_entity_poly.entity_id
_entity_poly.type
_entity_poly.pdbx_seq_one_letter_code
_entity_poly.pdbx_strand_id
1 'polypeptide(L)'
;MKRYAGFKLLIVDDHAHNLFTLRTLVERYMDVEILEATSGQQALDIAVREPGIDLVILDVQMPEMDGFQTASMLKIRKKTKDIPIIFLTAAFKTEEFQLKGYEVGGVDYLLKPIDDNQLLNKISTYFRLIEKERELNKILEQKVAERTAELAAAKQHLENIITYMGEALLVLNPEGEIQSVNPAACKMLDYSEADLLRMSIGDVFEEEAEEQAGAFFGTWLEALIRTGALSRIEASFIAKDGRRVPILFSRTAVKDSTGNISHIICIAKDMTGYIRDMDAVQNAS
;
A
#
# COMPACT_ATOMS: atom_id res chain seq x y z
N MET A 1 0.12 31.45 -27.36
CA MET A 1 0.25 31.55 -25.89
C MET A 1 1.48 30.72 -25.50
N LYS A 2 2.49 31.31 -24.86
CA LYS A 2 3.66 30.55 -24.41
C LYS A 2 3.21 29.53 -23.35
N ARG A 3 3.79 28.32 -23.36
CA ARG A 3 3.44 27.21 -22.45
C ARG A 3 4.55 27.02 -21.42
N TYR A 4 4.26 26.21 -20.39
CA TYR A 4 5.18 25.77 -19.31
C TYR A 4 5.41 26.77 -18.17
N ALA A 5 4.44 27.66 -17.94
CA ALA A 5 4.45 28.54 -16.76
C ALA A 5 4.58 27.72 -15.47
N GLY A 6 5.52 28.11 -14.60
CA GLY A 6 5.83 27.40 -13.36
C GLY A 6 6.84 26.25 -13.48
N PHE A 7 7.41 26.02 -14.67
CA PHE A 7 8.58 25.16 -14.83
C PHE A 7 9.87 25.94 -14.59
N LYS A 8 10.90 25.24 -14.09
CA LYS A 8 12.24 25.80 -13.87
C LYS A 8 13.30 25.08 -14.70
N LEU A 9 14.03 25.82 -15.51
CA LEU A 9 15.11 25.33 -16.37
C LEU A 9 16.46 25.86 -15.89
N LEU A 10 17.39 24.99 -15.53
CA LEU A 10 18.77 25.39 -15.26
C LEU A 10 19.61 25.22 -16.53
N ILE A 11 20.18 26.31 -17.03
CA ILE A 11 21.15 26.29 -18.14
C ILE A 11 22.56 26.54 -17.60
N VAL A 12 23.51 25.71 -18.03
CA VAL A 12 24.89 25.72 -17.52
C VAL A 12 25.87 25.69 -18.69
N ASP A 13 26.70 26.73 -18.81
CA ASP A 13 27.74 26.87 -19.83
C ASP A 13 28.75 27.93 -19.34
N ASP A 14 30.05 27.70 -19.50
CA ASP A 14 31.10 28.59 -19.00
C ASP A 14 31.20 29.91 -19.80
N HIS A 15 30.60 29.95 -20.98
CA HIS A 15 30.55 31.14 -21.83
C HIS A 15 29.23 31.88 -21.67
N ALA A 16 29.29 33.09 -21.11
CA ALA A 16 28.12 33.97 -20.95
C ALA A 16 27.34 34.24 -22.25
N HIS A 17 28.01 34.21 -23.41
CA HIS A 17 27.36 34.36 -24.71
C HIS A 17 26.44 33.18 -25.07
N ASN A 18 26.85 31.96 -24.73
CA ASN A 18 26.05 30.75 -24.96
C ASN A 18 24.81 30.76 -24.05
N LEU A 19 25.00 31.10 -22.77
CA LEU A 19 23.90 31.28 -21.82
C LEU A 19 22.88 32.31 -22.32
N PHE A 20 23.35 33.49 -22.75
CA PHE A 20 22.48 34.54 -23.29
C PHE A 20 21.69 34.05 -24.51
N THR A 21 22.33 33.31 -25.42
CA THR A 21 21.70 32.76 -26.62
C THR A 21 20.63 31.73 -26.26
N LEU A 22 20.96 30.77 -25.39
CA LEU A 22 20.03 29.74 -24.92
C LEU A 22 18.83 30.35 -24.19
N ARG A 23 19.08 31.28 -23.26
CA ARG A 23 18.01 31.99 -22.55
C ARG A 23 17.09 32.71 -23.52
N THR A 24 17.64 33.52 -24.42
CA THR A 24 16.85 34.30 -25.38
C THR A 24 16.02 33.39 -26.29
N LEU A 25 16.60 32.26 -26.73
CA LEU A 25 15.90 31.27 -27.54
C LEU A 25 14.73 30.65 -26.77
N VAL A 26 14.96 30.16 -25.54
CA VAL A 26 13.92 29.52 -24.74
C VAL A 26 12.82 30.51 -24.37
N GLU A 27 13.18 31.69 -23.86
CA GLU A 27 12.23 32.76 -23.48
C GLU A 27 11.38 33.20 -24.67
N ARG A 28 11.88 33.11 -25.91
CA ARG A 28 11.11 33.47 -27.11
C ARG A 28 9.91 32.55 -27.33
N TYR A 29 10.04 31.26 -27.04
CA TYR A 29 9.04 30.23 -27.37
C TYR A 29 8.28 29.66 -26.16
N MET A 30 8.86 29.74 -24.96
CA MET A 30 8.33 29.13 -23.74
C MET A 30 8.24 30.14 -22.59
N ASP A 31 7.33 29.89 -21.66
CA ASP A 31 7.15 30.69 -20.44
C ASP A 31 7.72 29.89 -19.27
N VAL A 32 9.04 29.87 -19.14
CA VAL A 32 9.77 29.05 -18.16
C VAL A 32 10.69 29.94 -17.34
N GLU A 33 10.83 29.66 -16.05
CA GLU A 33 11.81 30.32 -15.19
C GLU A 33 13.20 29.76 -15.51
N ILE A 34 14.12 30.62 -15.94
CA ILE A 34 15.48 30.22 -16.33
C ILE A 34 16.46 30.60 -15.23
N LEU A 35 17.21 29.61 -14.76
CA LEU A 35 18.34 29.75 -13.87
C LEU A 35 19.63 29.57 -14.69
N GLU A 36 20.62 30.43 -14.50
CA GLU A 36 21.87 30.39 -15.26
C GLU A 36 23.06 30.06 -14.34
N ALA A 37 23.98 29.24 -14.82
CA ALA A 37 25.25 28.97 -14.16
C ALA A 37 26.42 29.01 -15.16
N THR A 38 27.53 29.63 -14.77
CA THR A 38 28.76 29.75 -15.55
C THR A 38 29.82 28.72 -15.17
N SER A 39 29.50 27.77 -14.28
CA SER A 39 30.38 26.66 -13.92
C SER A 39 29.59 25.51 -13.30
N GLY A 40 30.19 24.31 -13.32
CA GLY A 40 29.63 23.13 -12.65
C GLY A 40 29.38 23.36 -11.15
N GLN A 41 30.32 24.02 -10.47
CA GLN A 41 30.17 24.35 -9.04
C GLN A 41 28.97 25.28 -8.79
N GLN A 42 28.82 26.34 -9.60
CA GLN A 42 27.68 27.26 -9.46
C GLN A 42 26.36 26.54 -9.73
N ALA A 43 26.32 25.64 -10.70
CA ALA A 43 25.13 24.82 -10.98
C ALA A 43 24.74 23.96 -9.78
N LEU A 44 25.71 23.36 -9.09
CA LEU A 44 25.48 22.59 -7.87
C LEU A 44 24.97 23.45 -6.71
N ASP A 45 25.49 24.68 -6.58
CA ASP A 45 25.06 25.62 -5.54
C ASP A 45 23.62 26.09 -5.78
N ILE A 46 23.28 26.41 -7.03
CA ILE A 46 21.91 26.77 -7.43
C ILE A 46 20.98 25.59 -7.18
N ALA A 47 21.34 24.37 -7.57
CA ALA A 47 20.50 23.19 -7.37
C ALA A 47 20.24 22.84 -5.88
N VAL A 48 21.09 23.30 -4.97
CA VAL A 48 20.86 23.19 -3.52
C VAL A 48 19.94 24.28 -3.02
N ARG A 49 20.15 25.52 -3.49
CA ARG A 49 19.42 26.70 -3.01
C ARG A 49 17.99 26.77 -3.55
N GLU A 50 17.82 26.42 -4.82
CA GLU A 50 16.58 26.53 -5.57
C GLU A 50 15.92 25.14 -5.71
N PRO A 51 14.93 24.79 -4.86
CA PRO A 51 14.18 23.56 -5.06
C PRO A 51 13.27 23.66 -6.29
N GLY A 52 13.00 22.49 -6.90
CA GLY A 52 12.02 22.36 -7.97
C GLY A 52 12.56 22.67 -9.37
N ILE A 53 13.86 22.50 -9.62
CA ILE A 53 14.40 22.51 -10.99
C ILE A 53 13.83 21.30 -11.74
N ASP A 54 13.22 21.56 -12.90
CA ASP A 54 12.53 20.56 -13.71
C ASP A 54 13.42 19.95 -14.78
N LEU A 55 14.39 20.71 -15.29
CA LEU A 55 15.28 20.26 -16.35
C LEU A 55 16.61 21.00 -16.23
N VAL A 56 17.70 20.30 -16.54
CA VAL A 56 19.04 20.90 -16.67
C VAL A 56 19.51 20.77 -18.11
N ILE A 57 20.01 21.86 -18.68
CA ILE A 57 20.83 21.84 -19.90
C ILE A 57 22.26 22.15 -19.48
N LEU A 58 23.18 21.26 -19.83
CA LEU A 58 24.52 21.27 -19.28
C LEU A 58 25.56 21.15 -20.38
N ASP A 59 26.45 22.13 -20.50
CA ASP A 59 27.61 21.98 -21.34
C ASP A 59 28.56 20.93 -20.78
N VAL A 60 29.10 20.10 -21.67
CA VAL A 60 30.07 19.07 -21.29
C VAL A 60 31.45 19.68 -21.07
N GLN A 61 31.84 20.64 -21.91
CA GLN A 61 33.20 21.17 -21.96
C GLN A 61 33.32 22.45 -21.13
N MET A 62 33.47 22.31 -19.82
CA MET A 62 33.69 23.42 -18.89
C MET A 62 35.02 23.27 -18.13
N PRO A 63 35.67 24.38 -17.75
CA PRO A 63 36.88 24.35 -16.93
C PRO A 63 36.58 23.88 -15.50
N GLU A 64 37.62 23.36 -14.83
CA GLU A 64 37.62 22.87 -13.44
C GLU A 64 36.73 21.64 -13.19
N MET A 65 35.43 21.75 -13.44
CA MET A 65 34.44 20.70 -13.29
C MET A 65 33.65 20.54 -14.59
N ASP A 66 33.82 19.40 -15.24
CA ASP A 66 33.12 19.11 -16.50
C ASP A 66 31.63 18.80 -16.29
N GLY A 67 30.87 18.76 -17.39
CA GLY A 67 29.44 18.48 -17.33
C GLY A 67 29.12 17.08 -16.76
N PHE A 68 29.96 16.06 -17.01
CA PHE A 68 29.71 14.71 -16.50
C PHE A 68 29.91 14.61 -14.99
N GLN A 69 30.94 15.26 -14.45
CA GLN A 69 31.18 15.40 -13.02
C GLN A 69 30.04 16.16 -12.36
N THR A 70 29.61 17.27 -12.95
CA THR A 70 28.47 18.07 -12.47
C THR A 70 27.19 17.23 -12.42
N ALA A 71 26.87 16.51 -13.50
CA ALA A 71 25.70 15.64 -13.56
C ALA A 71 25.77 14.51 -12.53
N SER A 72 26.92 13.86 -12.38
CA SER A 72 27.12 12.80 -11.38
C SER A 72 26.84 13.31 -9.96
N MET A 73 27.30 14.53 -9.64
CA MET A 73 27.04 15.16 -8.35
C MET A 73 25.56 15.51 -8.13
N LEU A 74 24.86 15.94 -9.19
CA LEU A 74 23.40 16.12 -9.16
C LEU A 74 22.67 14.78 -8.96
N LYS A 75 23.16 13.69 -9.55
CA LYS A 75 22.55 12.35 -9.48
C LYS A 75 22.73 11.63 -8.14
N ILE A 76 23.75 11.98 -7.35
CA ILE A 76 23.96 11.38 -6.02
C ILE A 76 23.01 11.95 -4.95
N ARG A 77 22.51 13.17 -5.13
CA ARG A 77 21.70 13.87 -4.10
C ARG A 77 20.21 13.54 -4.24
N LYS A 78 19.56 13.15 -3.13
CA LYS A 78 18.14 12.76 -3.08
C LYS A 78 17.18 13.79 -3.71
N LYS A 79 17.47 15.10 -3.60
CA LYS A 79 16.62 16.16 -4.12
C LYS A 79 16.79 16.46 -5.61
N THR A 80 17.91 16.07 -6.21
CA THR A 80 18.28 16.43 -7.58
C THR A 80 18.48 15.22 -8.50
N LYS A 81 18.49 14.01 -7.93
CA LYS A 81 18.77 12.77 -8.67
C LYS A 81 17.78 12.45 -9.78
N ASP A 82 16.54 12.88 -9.61
CA ASP A 82 15.46 12.57 -10.57
C ASP A 82 15.33 13.68 -11.64
N ILE A 83 16.10 14.78 -11.53
CA ILE A 83 16.05 15.87 -12.52
C ILE A 83 16.67 15.36 -13.84
N PRO A 84 15.95 15.46 -14.97
CA PRO A 84 16.50 15.14 -16.29
C PRO A 84 17.60 16.14 -16.69
N ILE A 85 18.61 15.63 -17.40
CA ILE A 85 19.76 16.41 -17.85
C ILE A 85 19.93 16.21 -19.36
N ILE A 86 20.02 17.31 -20.11
CA ILE A 86 20.36 17.36 -21.53
C ILE A 86 21.79 17.89 -21.65
N PHE A 87 22.71 17.08 -22.16
CA PHE A 87 24.07 17.53 -22.43
C PHE A 87 24.19 18.23 -23.76
N LEU A 88 24.97 19.31 -23.78
CA LEU A 88 25.46 19.94 -25.00
C LEU A 88 26.90 19.47 -25.24
N THR A 89 27.18 18.86 -26.39
CA THR A 89 28.51 18.28 -26.70
C THR A 89 28.97 18.63 -28.12
N ALA A 90 30.28 18.84 -28.30
CA ALA A 90 30.88 19.14 -29.60
C ALA A 90 31.20 17.90 -30.46
N ALA A 91 31.15 16.69 -29.92
CA ALA A 91 31.55 15.49 -30.67
C ALA A 91 30.84 14.20 -30.22
N PHE A 92 30.33 13.43 -31.18
CA PHE A 92 30.26 11.97 -31.07
C PHE A 92 31.63 11.44 -31.47
N LYS A 93 32.47 10.89 -30.57
CA LYS A 93 33.53 9.92 -30.97
C LYS A 93 34.38 9.25 -29.90
N THR A 94 33.87 8.99 -28.70
CA THR A 94 34.54 8.01 -27.83
C THR A 94 33.49 7.13 -27.17
N GLU A 95 33.64 5.79 -27.29
CA GLU A 95 32.82 4.80 -26.56
C GLU A 95 32.73 5.14 -25.06
N GLU A 96 33.77 5.78 -24.52
CA GLU A 96 33.87 6.30 -23.17
C GLU A 96 32.78 7.32 -22.78
N PHE A 97 32.36 8.17 -23.71
CA PHE A 97 31.30 9.17 -23.44
C PHE A 97 29.89 8.54 -23.47
N GLN A 98 29.70 7.51 -24.29
CA GLN A 98 28.45 6.74 -24.28
C GLN A 98 28.36 5.90 -23.00
N LEU A 99 29.44 5.22 -22.61
CA LEU A 99 29.52 4.44 -21.37
C LEU A 99 29.28 5.29 -20.11
N LYS A 100 29.98 6.42 -19.95
CA LYS A 100 29.75 7.35 -18.82
C LYS A 100 28.34 7.94 -18.81
N GLY A 101 27.76 8.15 -19.99
CA GLY A 101 26.38 8.60 -20.16
C GLY A 101 25.32 7.62 -19.67
N TYR A 102 25.54 6.33 -19.93
CA TYR A 102 24.66 5.25 -19.47
C TYR A 102 24.80 5.00 -17.95
N GLU A 103 26.00 5.13 -17.38
CA GLU A 103 26.26 4.94 -15.94
C GLU A 103 25.62 6.02 -15.06
N VAL A 104 25.43 7.24 -15.58
CA VAL A 104 24.82 8.37 -14.85
C VAL A 104 23.27 8.35 -14.87
N GLY A 105 22.65 7.37 -15.55
CA GLY A 105 21.25 7.03 -15.36
C GLY A 105 20.24 7.95 -16.05
N GLY A 106 20.21 7.95 -17.39
CA GLY A 106 19.12 8.52 -18.19
C GLY A 106 19.39 9.93 -18.71
N VAL A 107 20.41 10.04 -19.56
CA VAL A 107 20.91 11.31 -20.06
C VAL A 107 20.64 11.44 -21.56
N ASP A 108 20.12 12.59 -21.99
CA ASP A 108 19.93 12.94 -23.41
C ASP A 108 21.03 13.91 -23.89
N TYR A 109 21.30 13.93 -25.19
CA TYR A 109 22.42 14.66 -25.78
C TYR A 109 21.97 15.52 -26.97
N LEU A 110 22.62 16.68 -27.13
CA LEU A 110 22.53 17.56 -28.28
C LEU A 110 23.93 17.93 -28.77
N LEU A 111 24.13 17.87 -30.09
CA LEU A 111 25.39 18.26 -30.71
C LEU A 111 25.46 19.75 -30.96
N LYS A 112 26.64 20.34 -30.72
CA LYS A 112 26.99 21.68 -31.21
C LYS A 112 27.46 21.56 -32.69
N PRO A 113 27.04 22.45 -33.61
CA PRO A 113 26.14 23.58 -33.39
C PRO A 113 24.69 23.13 -33.14
N ILE A 114 24.05 23.75 -32.16
CA ILE A 114 22.72 23.37 -31.68
C ILE A 114 21.69 23.79 -32.73
N ASP A 115 20.86 22.84 -33.17
CA ASP A 115 19.66 23.16 -33.93
C ASP A 115 18.56 23.63 -32.98
N ASP A 116 18.10 24.87 -33.18
CA ASP A 116 17.07 25.52 -32.34
C ASP A 116 15.82 24.65 -32.19
N ASN A 117 15.35 24.04 -33.29
CA ASN A 117 14.14 23.21 -33.26
C ASN A 117 14.37 21.92 -32.48
N GLN A 118 15.54 21.29 -32.63
CA GLN A 118 15.88 20.09 -31.85
C GLN A 118 15.92 20.38 -30.35
N LEU A 119 16.56 21.48 -29.94
CA LEU A 119 16.62 21.88 -28.54
C LEU A 119 15.22 22.14 -27.97
N LEU A 120 14.42 22.98 -28.65
CA LEU A 120 13.06 23.31 -28.21
C LEU A 120 12.16 22.07 -28.14
N ASN A 121 12.28 21.15 -29.10
CA ASN A 121 11.51 19.89 -29.09
C ASN A 121 11.89 18.98 -27.93
N LYS A 122 13.19 18.87 -27.58
CA LYS A 122 13.63 18.09 -26.42
C LYS A 122 13.12 18.70 -25.12
N ILE A 123 13.30 20.01 -24.92
CA ILE A 123 12.79 20.71 -23.73
C ILE A 123 11.28 20.49 -23.60
N SER A 124 10.52 20.70 -24.68
CA SER A 124 9.06 20.51 -24.69
C SER A 124 8.66 19.07 -24.37
N THR A 125 9.41 18.09 -24.86
CA THR A 125 9.16 16.66 -24.57
C THR A 125 9.35 16.35 -23.10
N TYR A 126 10.45 16.81 -22.49
CA TYR A 126 10.71 16.64 -21.07
C TYR A 126 9.67 17.34 -20.20
N PHE A 127 9.33 18.60 -20.50
CA PHE A 127 8.30 19.31 -19.73
C PHE A 127 6.93 18.64 -19.84
N ARG A 128 6.55 18.12 -21.02
CA ARG A 128 5.31 17.34 -21.17
C ARG A 128 5.35 16.03 -20.36
N LEU A 129 6.51 15.38 -20.28
CA LEU A 129 6.67 14.16 -19.48
C LEU A 129 6.51 14.46 -17.98
N ILE A 130 7.18 15.51 -17.50
CA ILE A 130 7.11 15.96 -16.10
C ILE A 130 5.69 16.42 -15.74
N GLU A 131 5.02 17.18 -16.62
CA GLU A 131 3.62 17.58 -16.44
C GLU A 131 2.71 16.36 -16.26
N LYS A 132 2.87 15.37 -17.15
CA LYS A 132 2.10 14.13 -17.11
C LYS A 132 2.39 13.32 -15.85
N GLU A 133 3.65 13.21 -15.44
CA GLU A 133 4.04 12.52 -14.20
C GLU A 133 3.42 13.17 -12.97
N ARG A 134 3.49 14.51 -12.87
CA ARG A 134 2.85 15.28 -11.79
C ARG A 134 1.34 15.05 -11.75
N GLU A 135 0.69 15.04 -12.91
CA GLU A 135 -0.75 14.77 -13.02
C GLU A 135 -1.11 13.34 -12.59
N LEU A 136 -0.36 12.34 -13.07
CA LEU A 136 -0.52 10.93 -12.70
C LEU A 136 -0.34 10.72 -11.21
N ASN A 137 0.69 11.31 -10.60
CA ASN A 137 0.94 11.20 -9.16
C ASN A 137 -0.22 11.80 -8.36
N LYS A 138 -0.75 12.96 -8.77
CA LYS A 138 -1.92 13.57 -8.13
C LYS A 138 -3.17 12.67 -8.22
N ILE A 139 -3.43 12.09 -9.40
CA ILE A 139 -4.56 11.15 -9.59
C ILE A 139 -4.36 9.89 -8.73
N LEU A 140 -3.13 9.38 -8.65
CA LEU A 140 -2.81 8.21 -7.84
C LEU A 140 -3.03 8.49 -6.36
N GLU A 141 -2.52 9.61 -5.84
CA GLU A 141 -2.73 10.04 -4.45
C GLU A 141 -4.23 10.15 -4.12
N GLN A 142 -5.01 10.76 -5.02
CA GLN A 142 -6.46 10.86 -4.85
C GLN A 142 -7.13 9.48 -4.80
N LYS A 143 -6.78 8.57 -5.71
CA LYS A 143 -7.31 7.19 -5.72
C LYS A 143 -6.91 6.40 -4.49
N VAL A 144 -5.68 6.56 -4.00
CA VAL A 144 -5.21 5.91 -2.78
C VAL A 144 -6.00 6.40 -1.57
N ALA A 145 -6.23 7.72 -1.47
CA ALA A 145 -7.04 8.30 -0.41
C ALA A 145 -8.49 7.80 -0.45
N GLU A 146 -9.11 7.78 -1.63
CA GLU A 146 -10.47 7.26 -1.84
C GLU A 146 -10.58 5.79 -1.45
N ARG A 147 -9.68 4.92 -1.96
CA ARG A 147 -9.69 3.49 -1.64
C ARG A 147 -9.41 3.21 -0.17
N THR A 148 -8.56 4.01 0.47
CA THR A 148 -8.28 3.87 1.90
C THR A 148 -9.50 4.25 2.73
N ALA A 149 -10.24 5.30 2.34
CA ALA A 149 -11.49 5.68 2.99
C ALA A 149 -12.59 4.62 2.79
N GLU A 150 -12.75 4.10 1.57
CA GLU A 150 -13.68 3.00 1.27
C GLU A 150 -13.37 1.75 2.11
N LEU A 151 -12.09 1.34 2.17
CA LEU A 151 -11.67 0.18 2.94
C LEU A 151 -11.91 0.39 4.44
N ALA A 152 -11.62 1.58 4.96
CA ALA A 152 -11.88 1.92 6.37
C ALA A 152 -13.38 1.87 6.68
N ALA A 153 -14.23 2.40 5.81
CA ALA A 153 -15.68 2.36 5.98
C ALA A 153 -16.23 0.92 5.91
N ALA A 154 -15.75 0.12 4.96
CA ALA A 154 -16.12 -1.30 4.85
C ALA A 154 -15.69 -2.10 6.08
N LYS A 155 -14.46 -1.89 6.56
CA LYS A 155 -13.95 -2.52 7.79
C LYS A 155 -14.80 -2.14 9.00
N GLN A 156 -15.09 -0.84 9.18
CA GLN A 156 -15.94 -0.38 10.29
C GLN A 156 -17.35 -0.97 10.22
N HIS A 157 -17.91 -1.12 9.02
CA HIS A 157 -19.21 -1.74 8.82
C HIS A 157 -19.22 -3.21 9.28
N LEU A 158 -18.18 -3.98 8.92
CA LEU A 158 -18.03 -5.37 9.37
C LEU A 158 -17.82 -5.48 10.88
N GLU A 159 -16.98 -4.62 11.46
CA GLU A 159 -16.77 -4.56 12.91
C GLU A 159 -18.08 -4.24 13.65
N ASN A 160 -18.89 -3.31 13.14
CA ASN A 160 -20.20 -3.01 13.70
C ASN A 160 -21.15 -4.22 13.62
N ILE A 161 -21.17 -4.93 12.49
CA ILE A 161 -21.99 -6.16 12.35
C ILE A 161 -21.58 -7.19 13.40
N ILE A 162 -20.28 -7.46 13.57
CA ILE A 162 -19.76 -8.44 14.54
C ILE A 162 -20.03 -8.00 15.98
N THR A 163 -19.86 -6.70 16.27
CA THR A 163 -20.01 -6.11 17.60
C THR A 163 -21.46 -6.10 18.08
N TYR A 164 -22.41 -5.80 17.19
CA TYR A 164 -23.83 -5.71 17.50
C TYR A 164 -24.63 -6.96 17.16
N MET A 165 -23.98 -7.99 16.60
CA MET A 165 -24.55 -9.33 16.49
C MET A 165 -24.97 -9.84 17.87
N GLY A 166 -26.19 -10.36 17.98
CA GLY A 166 -26.75 -10.86 19.24
C GLY A 166 -26.29 -12.27 19.62
N GLU A 167 -25.75 -13.03 18.66
CA GLU A 167 -25.24 -14.38 18.86
C GLU A 167 -23.75 -14.34 19.23
N ALA A 168 -23.30 -15.29 20.05
CA ALA A 168 -21.89 -15.40 20.40
C ALA A 168 -21.08 -15.91 19.20
N LEU A 169 -20.06 -15.17 18.81
CA LEU A 169 -19.12 -15.52 17.75
C LEU A 169 -17.75 -15.79 18.37
N LEU A 170 -17.17 -16.94 18.04
CA LEU A 170 -15.79 -17.28 18.34
C LEU A 170 -15.09 -17.73 17.05
N VAL A 171 -13.90 -17.20 16.79
CA VAL A 171 -13.02 -17.65 15.70
C VAL A 171 -11.86 -18.41 16.32
N LEU A 172 -11.64 -19.63 15.85
CA LEU A 172 -10.60 -20.52 16.35
C LEU A 172 -9.54 -20.79 15.28
N ASN A 173 -8.33 -21.11 15.71
CA ASN A 173 -7.33 -21.74 14.83
C ASN A 173 -7.67 -23.23 14.60
N PRO A 174 -6.97 -23.92 13.67
CA PRO A 174 -7.16 -25.35 13.44
C PRO A 174 -6.94 -26.23 14.68
N GLU A 175 -6.18 -25.75 15.66
CA GLU A 175 -5.89 -26.42 16.94
C GLU A 175 -6.96 -26.20 18.01
N GLY A 176 -7.94 -25.32 17.77
CA GLY A 176 -9.06 -25.05 18.69
C GLY A 176 -8.84 -23.95 19.71
N GLU A 177 -7.74 -23.22 19.61
CA GLU A 177 -7.46 -22.04 20.42
C GLU A 177 -8.28 -20.86 19.90
N ILE A 178 -8.84 -20.09 20.82
CA ILE A 178 -9.68 -18.94 20.49
C ILE A 178 -8.79 -17.78 20.04
N GLN A 179 -8.98 -17.32 18.79
CA GLN A 179 -8.24 -16.21 18.20
C GLN A 179 -9.03 -14.89 18.16
N SER A 180 -10.36 -14.94 18.20
CA SER A 180 -11.22 -13.76 18.25
C SER A 180 -12.58 -14.11 18.82
N VAL A 181 -13.19 -13.16 19.52
CA VAL A 181 -14.54 -13.27 20.07
C VAL A 181 -15.29 -11.96 19.89
N ASN A 182 -16.61 -12.02 19.75
CA ASN A 182 -17.44 -10.82 19.78
C ASN A 182 -17.94 -10.50 21.21
N PRO A 183 -18.50 -9.31 21.45
CA PRO A 183 -19.02 -8.94 22.77
C PRO A 183 -20.14 -9.84 23.30
N ALA A 184 -20.94 -10.45 22.42
CA ALA A 184 -21.98 -11.39 22.82
C ALA A 184 -21.38 -12.67 23.44
N ALA A 185 -20.28 -13.20 22.88
CA ALA A 185 -19.55 -14.32 23.45
C ALA A 185 -18.97 -13.98 24.83
N CYS A 186 -18.33 -12.81 24.98
CA CYS A 186 -17.81 -12.36 26.29
C CYS A 186 -18.91 -12.27 27.35
N LYS A 187 -20.08 -11.71 27.00
CA LYS A 187 -21.23 -11.60 27.91
C LYS A 187 -21.84 -12.96 28.27
N MET A 188 -21.93 -13.87 27.30
CA MET A 188 -22.51 -15.20 27.50
C MET A 188 -21.63 -16.06 28.40
N LEU A 189 -20.31 -16.02 28.18
CA LEU A 189 -19.32 -16.81 28.92
C LEU A 189 -18.86 -16.12 30.22
N ASP A 190 -19.15 -14.84 30.41
CA ASP A 190 -18.70 -14.03 31.55
C ASP A 190 -17.16 -13.96 31.70
N TYR A 191 -16.47 -13.94 30.56
CA TYR A 191 -15.02 -13.75 30.48
C TYR A 191 -14.69 -12.45 29.75
N SER A 192 -13.52 -11.88 30.07
CA SER A 192 -12.96 -10.82 29.23
C SER A 192 -12.44 -11.40 27.92
N GLU A 193 -12.41 -10.59 26.86
CA GLU A 193 -11.81 -10.98 25.57
C GLU A 193 -10.37 -11.49 25.76
N ALA A 194 -9.57 -10.78 26.58
CA ALA A 194 -8.18 -11.16 26.84
C ALA A 194 -8.02 -12.51 27.57
N ASP A 195 -9.03 -12.93 28.35
CA ASP A 195 -9.03 -14.24 28.99
C ASP A 195 -9.41 -15.32 27.97
N LEU A 196 -10.48 -15.09 27.19
CA LEU A 196 -10.94 -16.03 26.16
C LEU A 196 -9.88 -16.31 25.11
N LEU A 197 -9.11 -15.30 24.69
CA LEU A 197 -8.02 -15.45 23.73
C LEU A 197 -6.86 -16.34 24.23
N ARG A 198 -6.84 -16.72 25.50
CA ARG A 198 -5.85 -17.65 26.08
C ARG A 198 -6.42 -19.05 26.34
N MET A 199 -7.68 -19.27 25.99
CA MET A 199 -8.40 -20.50 26.26
C MET A 199 -8.59 -21.32 24.98
N SER A 200 -8.78 -22.62 25.16
CA SER A 200 -9.28 -23.49 24.10
C SER A 200 -10.81 -23.48 24.11
N ILE A 201 -11.43 -23.73 22.95
CA ILE A 201 -12.88 -23.92 22.89
C ILE A 201 -13.36 -25.03 23.83
N GLY A 202 -12.53 -26.04 24.10
CA GLY A 202 -12.85 -27.14 25.01
C GLY A 202 -13.02 -26.72 26.48
N ASP A 203 -12.47 -25.55 26.88
CA ASP A 203 -12.58 -25.05 28.25
C ASP A 203 -13.95 -24.41 28.53
N VAL A 204 -14.68 -24.04 27.47
CA VAL A 204 -15.92 -23.25 27.55
C VAL A 204 -17.13 -23.92 26.87
N PHE A 205 -16.98 -25.15 26.38
CA PHE A 205 -17.98 -25.87 25.58
C PHE A 205 -18.17 -27.31 26.06
N GLU A 206 -19.43 -27.73 26.21
CA GLU A 206 -19.85 -29.10 26.57
C GLU A 206 -21.02 -29.52 25.66
N GLU A 207 -20.97 -30.70 25.03
CA GLU A 207 -22.06 -31.22 24.19
C GLU A 207 -22.93 -32.19 24.99
N GLU A 208 -24.26 -32.19 24.78
CA GLU A 208 -25.21 -32.96 25.60
C GLU A 208 -25.30 -34.46 25.27
N ALA A 209 -24.48 -34.99 24.34
CA ALA A 209 -24.54 -36.39 23.92
C ALA A 209 -23.44 -37.28 24.55
N GLU A 210 -23.88 -38.14 25.47
CA GLU A 210 -23.35 -39.42 26.00
C GLU A 210 -21.81 -39.71 26.04
N GLU A 211 -21.33 -39.82 27.29
CA GLU A 211 -20.37 -40.81 27.83
C GLU A 211 -18.93 -40.95 27.29
N GLN A 212 -18.51 -40.23 26.24
CA GLN A 212 -17.12 -40.33 25.72
C GLN A 212 -16.39 -38.98 25.64
N ALA A 213 -16.25 -38.33 26.79
CA ALA A 213 -15.58 -37.02 26.98
C ALA A 213 -14.03 -37.05 26.83
N GLY A 214 -13.43 -38.08 26.24
CA GLY A 214 -11.96 -38.26 26.22
C GLY A 214 -11.25 -37.94 24.90
N ALA A 215 -11.96 -37.85 23.77
CA ALA A 215 -11.35 -37.78 22.43
C ALA A 215 -11.96 -36.67 21.54
N PHE A 216 -12.43 -35.58 22.16
CA PHE A 216 -13.41 -34.68 21.57
C PHE A 216 -12.89 -33.78 20.43
N PHE A 217 -11.61 -33.39 20.45
CA PHE A 217 -11.06 -32.51 19.41
C PHE A 217 -10.78 -33.25 18.09
N GLY A 218 -10.19 -34.45 18.17
CA GLY A 218 -9.73 -35.20 16.98
C GLY A 218 -10.85 -35.74 16.11
N THR A 219 -11.85 -36.41 16.71
CA THR A 219 -12.93 -37.07 15.94
C THR A 219 -13.88 -36.08 15.28
N TRP A 220 -14.05 -34.90 15.86
CA TRP A 220 -14.96 -33.87 15.34
C TRP A 220 -14.28 -32.91 14.35
N LEU A 221 -12.97 -32.63 14.48
CA LEU A 221 -12.19 -31.93 13.45
C LEU A 221 -12.20 -32.72 12.12
N GLU A 222 -12.09 -34.04 12.19
CA GLU A 222 -12.21 -34.93 11.01
C GLU A 222 -13.59 -34.84 10.35
N ALA A 223 -14.68 -34.74 11.14
CA ALA A 223 -16.02 -34.56 10.60
C ALA A 223 -16.17 -33.20 9.88
N LEU A 224 -15.64 -32.11 10.45
CA LEU A 224 -15.60 -30.79 9.81
C LEU A 224 -14.78 -30.76 8.52
N ILE A 225 -13.62 -31.43 8.50
CA ILE A 225 -12.78 -31.55 7.30
C ILE A 225 -13.56 -32.19 6.15
N ARG A 226 -14.44 -33.15 6.47
CA ARG A 226 -15.25 -33.90 5.50
C ARG A 226 -16.51 -33.16 5.04
N THR A 227 -17.24 -32.48 5.92
CA THR A 227 -18.54 -31.85 5.59
C THR A 227 -18.48 -30.34 5.34
N GLY A 228 -17.39 -29.66 5.74
CA GLY A 228 -17.19 -28.21 5.59
C GLY A 228 -17.95 -27.33 6.59
N ALA A 229 -19.13 -27.77 7.05
CA ALA A 229 -19.88 -27.13 8.12
C ALA A 229 -20.66 -28.17 8.94
N LEU A 230 -20.87 -27.88 10.22
CA LEU A 230 -21.81 -28.56 11.08
C LEU A 230 -22.73 -27.52 11.72
N SER A 231 -24.03 -27.72 11.57
CA SER A 231 -25.07 -26.78 11.99
C SER A 231 -26.08 -27.47 12.89
N ARG A 232 -26.60 -26.73 13.90
CA ARG A 232 -27.60 -27.18 14.87
C ARG A 232 -27.12 -28.28 15.80
N ILE A 233 -25.96 -28.07 16.42
CA ILE A 233 -25.49 -28.87 17.54
C ILE A 233 -26.15 -28.29 18.80
N GLU A 234 -26.87 -29.11 19.55
CA GLU A 234 -27.37 -28.73 20.88
C GLU A 234 -26.23 -28.95 21.89
N ALA A 235 -25.84 -27.88 22.56
CA ALA A 235 -24.70 -27.89 23.47
C ALA A 235 -24.92 -26.89 24.61
N SER A 236 -24.02 -26.89 25.57
CA SER A 236 -23.94 -25.91 26.64
C SER A 236 -22.61 -25.19 26.59
N PHE A 237 -22.65 -23.87 26.72
CA PHE A 237 -21.47 -23.09 27.09
C PHE A 237 -21.30 -23.07 28.60
N ILE A 238 -20.05 -23.17 29.05
CA ILE A 238 -19.68 -23.09 30.47
C ILE A 238 -19.16 -21.69 30.73
N ALA A 239 -19.94 -20.89 31.45
CA ALA A 239 -19.53 -19.57 31.88
C ALA A 239 -18.51 -19.64 33.03
N LYS A 240 -17.79 -18.54 33.28
CA LYS A 240 -16.74 -18.44 34.30
C LYS A 240 -17.19 -18.80 35.72
N ASP A 241 -18.46 -18.53 36.03
CA ASP A 241 -19.12 -18.85 37.30
C ASP A 241 -19.55 -20.33 37.40
N GLY A 242 -19.33 -21.13 36.35
CA GLY A 242 -19.75 -22.53 36.25
C GLY A 242 -21.19 -22.70 35.75
N ARG A 243 -21.90 -21.62 35.41
CA ARG A 243 -23.25 -21.69 34.83
C ARG A 243 -23.21 -22.29 33.44
N ARG A 244 -24.10 -23.26 33.19
CA ARG A 244 -24.34 -23.82 31.86
C ARG A 244 -25.37 -22.99 31.14
N VAL A 245 -24.99 -22.41 30.01
CA VAL A 245 -25.87 -21.67 29.11
C VAL A 245 -26.22 -22.59 27.95
N PRO A 246 -27.49 -23.03 27.81
CA PRO A 246 -27.89 -23.87 26.69
C PRO A 246 -27.81 -23.07 25.40
N ILE A 247 -27.14 -23.63 24.39
CA ILE A 247 -26.89 -22.97 23.11
C ILE A 247 -27.27 -23.85 21.93
N LEU A 248 -27.75 -23.20 20.87
CA LEU A 248 -27.79 -23.79 19.55
C LEU A 248 -26.55 -23.36 18.79
N PHE A 249 -25.76 -24.34 18.39
CA PHE A 249 -24.39 -24.11 18.05
C PHE A 249 -24.07 -24.54 16.61
N SER A 250 -23.28 -23.74 15.91
CA SER A 250 -22.83 -24.02 14.54
C SER A 250 -21.36 -23.72 14.39
N ARG A 251 -20.66 -24.55 13.61
CA ARG A 251 -19.25 -24.36 13.29
C ARG A 251 -19.01 -24.53 11.79
N THR A 252 -18.25 -23.62 11.21
CA THR A 252 -17.91 -23.61 9.78
C THR A 252 -16.40 -23.52 9.63
N ALA A 253 -15.81 -24.42 8.83
CA ALA A 253 -14.38 -24.37 8.53
C ALA A 253 -14.11 -23.44 7.34
N VAL A 254 -13.24 -22.46 7.53
CA VAL A 254 -12.81 -21.52 6.48
C VAL A 254 -11.48 -22.01 5.92
N LYS A 255 -11.44 -22.30 4.62
CA LYS A 255 -10.24 -22.78 3.95
C LYS A 255 -9.45 -21.63 3.32
N ASP A 256 -8.14 -21.75 3.31
CA ASP A 256 -7.25 -20.85 2.56
C ASP A 256 -7.26 -21.19 1.05
N SER A 257 -6.51 -20.42 0.25
CA SER A 257 -6.36 -20.64 -1.19
C SER A 257 -5.70 -21.97 -1.57
N THR A 258 -5.05 -22.65 -0.62
CA THR A 258 -4.40 -23.95 -0.81
C THR A 258 -5.31 -25.13 -0.44
N GLY A 259 -6.50 -24.85 0.11
CA GLY A 259 -7.48 -25.85 0.52
C GLY A 259 -7.31 -26.35 1.96
N ASN A 260 -6.34 -25.83 2.71
CA ASN A 260 -6.15 -26.14 4.12
C ASN A 260 -7.11 -25.32 4.98
N ILE A 261 -7.53 -25.86 6.12
CA ILE A 261 -8.35 -25.10 7.07
C ILE A 261 -7.48 -24.00 7.67
N SER A 262 -7.92 -22.76 7.50
CA SER A 262 -7.28 -21.57 8.05
C SER A 262 -7.85 -21.22 9.43
N HIS A 263 -9.17 -21.22 9.55
CA HIS A 263 -9.89 -20.82 10.76
C HIS A 263 -11.20 -21.60 10.88
N ILE A 264 -11.72 -21.69 12.09
CA ILE A 264 -13.03 -22.28 12.37
C ILE A 264 -13.92 -21.19 12.98
N ILE A 265 -15.03 -20.88 12.32
CA ILE A 265 -16.02 -19.91 12.80
C ILE A 265 -17.09 -20.65 13.58
N CYS A 266 -17.23 -20.33 14.86
CA CYS A 266 -18.21 -20.86 15.78
C CYS A 266 -19.26 -19.78 16.09
N ILE A 267 -20.54 -20.10 15.88
CA ILE A 267 -21.66 -19.22 16.21
C ILE A 267 -22.56 -19.97 17.20
N ALA A 268 -22.85 -19.35 18.34
CA ALA A 268 -23.71 -19.89 19.38
C ALA A 268 -24.88 -18.95 19.65
N LYS A 269 -26.09 -19.47 19.53
CA LYS A 269 -27.33 -18.78 19.90
C LYS A 269 -27.78 -19.24 21.27
N ASP A 270 -28.04 -18.29 22.17
CA ASP A 270 -28.60 -18.59 23.49
C ASP A 270 -30.02 -19.18 23.35
N MET A 271 -30.24 -20.33 23.96
CA MET A 271 -31.51 -21.05 23.98
C MET A 271 -32.19 -21.01 25.36
N THR A 272 -31.69 -20.19 26.30
CA THR A 272 -32.29 -20.02 27.63
C THR A 272 -33.74 -19.57 27.50
N GLY A 273 -34.67 -20.38 28.05
CA GLY A 273 -36.11 -20.10 28.02
C GLY A 273 -36.87 -20.59 26.78
N TYR A 274 -36.20 -21.25 25.83
CA TYR A 274 -36.88 -21.98 24.75
C TYR A 274 -37.32 -23.36 25.23
N ILE A 275 -38.59 -23.69 25.04
CA ILE A 275 -39.18 -25.00 25.39
C ILE A 275 -39.25 -25.85 24.12
N ARG A 276 -38.85 -27.12 24.20
CA ARG A 276 -38.94 -28.08 23.08
C ARG A 276 -40.41 -28.30 22.70
N ASP A 277 -40.73 -28.25 21.41
CA ASP A 277 -42.04 -28.67 20.89
C ASP A 277 -42.35 -30.15 21.21
N MET A 278 -41.35 -30.98 21.53
CA MET A 278 -41.57 -32.36 21.98
C MET A 278 -42.18 -32.46 23.39
N ASP A 279 -41.94 -31.49 24.27
CA ASP A 279 -42.55 -31.46 25.61
C ASP A 279 -43.96 -30.85 25.60
N ALA A 280 -44.29 -30.08 24.56
CA ALA A 280 -45.63 -29.52 24.37
C ALA A 280 -46.69 -30.58 24.02
N VAL A 281 -46.28 -31.70 23.40
CA VAL A 281 -47.20 -32.80 23.04
C VAL A 281 -47.46 -33.73 24.23
N GLN A 282 -46.53 -33.88 25.17
CA GLN A 282 -46.70 -34.75 26.35
C GLN A 282 -47.50 -34.12 27.50
N ASN A 283 -47.61 -32.78 27.56
CA ASN A 283 -48.44 -32.09 28.56
C ASN A 283 -49.88 -31.80 28.10
N ALA A 284 -50.30 -32.34 26.95
CA ALA A 284 -51.65 -32.21 26.39
C ALA A 284 -52.43 -33.54 26.34
N SER A 285 -52.01 -34.58 27.09
CA SER A 285 -52.71 -35.87 27.22
C SER A 285 -53.21 -36.10 28.64
#